data_AF-A0A2C9TT88-F1
#
_entry.id   AF-A0A2C9TT88-F1
#
_cell.length_a   1.000
_cell.length_b   1.000
_cell.length_c   1.000
_cell.angle_alpha   90.00
_cell.angle_beta   90.00
_cell.angle_gamma   90.00
#
_symmetry.space_group_name_H-M   'P 1'
#
loop_
_entity.id
_entity.type
_entity.pdbx_description
1 polymer ?
#
loop_
_entity_poly.entity_id
_entity_poly.type
_entity_poly.pdbx_seq_one_letter_code
_entity_poly.pdbx_strand_id
1 'polypeptide(L)'
;MAYGLITSLHSMTGRKIVAQHEYNYRLLDEGMSKLEKMFIYHQKEEIYAHSAKQIKYLNDSVEDYLTYLNGRFSNMVLGHNGDGINEVKDARVDNTGYGHKTLQDRLYHDYSTLDTFTKKVEKAVDEHYKEYRATEYRFEPKEQEPEFITDLSPYTNAVMQSFWVDPRTKIIYMTQARPGNHYMLSRLKPNGQFIDRLLVKNGGHGTHNAYRYIDGELWIYSAVLDGNKNNKFVRFKYRTGEITYGNEMQDIMPNVFNDRYTSAIYNPVENLMIFRREYKASERQLKNSLNFVEVRSADDIDKGIDKVLYQMDIPMEYTSDTQPMQGITYDAGILYWYTGDSNTANPNYLQGFDIKTKELLFKRRIDIGGVNNNFKGDFQEAEGLDMYYDLETGRKALLIGVTIGPGNNRHHSIYSIGQRGVNQFLKNIAPQVSMTDSGGRVKPLPIQNPAYLSDITEVGHYYIYTQDTQNALDFPLPKAFRDAGWFFDVLPGHYNGALRQVLTRNSTGRNMLKFERVIDIFNKKNNGAWNFCPQNAGYWEHIPKSITKLSDLKIVGLDFYITTEESKRFTDFPKDFKGIAGWILEVKSNTPGNTTQVLRRNNFPSAHQFLVRNFGTGGVGKWSLFEGKVVE
;
A
#
# COMPACT_ATOMS: atom_id res chain seq x y z
N MET A 1 -3.28 -7.50 -47.98
CA MET A 1 -2.18 -7.67 -47.00
C MET A 1 -2.69 -7.25 -45.64
N ALA A 2 -2.36 -7.98 -44.58
CA ALA A 2 -2.70 -7.56 -43.22
C ALA A 2 -1.89 -6.30 -42.88
N TYR A 3 -2.56 -5.19 -42.63
CA TYR A 3 -1.91 -3.94 -42.28
C TYR A 3 -1.43 -4.01 -40.83
N GLY A 4 -0.11 -3.98 -40.61
CA GLY A 4 0.50 -3.86 -39.28
C GLY A 4 1.78 -4.66 -39.09
N LEU A 5 2.57 -4.23 -38.09
CA LEU A 5 3.71 -4.99 -37.58
C LEU A 5 3.22 -6.22 -36.82
N ILE A 6 3.97 -7.32 -36.92
CA ILE A 6 3.78 -8.52 -36.10
C ILE A 6 4.31 -8.22 -34.71
N THR A 7 3.42 -7.95 -33.75
CA THR A 7 3.78 -7.65 -32.35
C THR A 7 3.80 -8.90 -31.45
N SER A 8 3.09 -9.96 -31.83
CA SER A 8 3.15 -11.28 -31.18
C SER A 8 4.07 -12.22 -31.96
N LEU A 9 5.34 -12.25 -31.58
CA LEU A 9 6.36 -13.08 -32.21
C LEU A 9 6.27 -14.54 -31.74
N HIS A 10 6.81 -15.44 -32.55
CA HIS A 10 6.95 -16.85 -32.18
C HIS A 10 7.87 -17.00 -30.96
N SER A 11 7.44 -17.74 -29.93
CA SER A 11 8.16 -17.85 -28.66
C SER A 11 9.46 -18.67 -28.70
N MET A 12 9.66 -19.45 -29.76
CA MET A 12 10.87 -20.26 -29.94
C MET A 12 11.75 -19.69 -31.04
N THR A 13 13.05 -19.60 -30.74
CA THR A 13 14.08 -19.26 -31.72
C THR A 13 14.07 -20.25 -32.88
N GLY A 14 13.96 -19.73 -34.11
CA GLY A 14 13.88 -20.54 -35.32
C GLY A 14 13.52 -19.71 -36.55
N ARG A 15 13.32 -20.38 -37.70
CA ARG A 15 13.04 -19.70 -38.98
C ARG A 15 11.82 -18.78 -38.93
N LYS A 16 10.81 -19.14 -38.12
CA LYS A 16 9.56 -18.38 -38.01
C LYS A 16 9.73 -17.01 -37.34
N ILE A 17 10.43 -16.93 -36.21
CA ILE A 17 10.69 -15.64 -35.55
C ILE A 17 11.59 -14.74 -36.41
N VAL A 18 12.58 -15.32 -37.10
CA VAL A 18 13.44 -14.59 -38.05
C VAL A 18 12.61 -14.00 -39.19
N ALA A 19 11.76 -14.80 -39.82
CA ALA A 19 10.88 -14.32 -40.90
C ALA A 19 9.91 -13.22 -40.43
N GLN A 20 9.40 -13.31 -39.20
CA GLN A 20 8.54 -12.27 -38.61
C GLN A 20 9.31 -10.95 -38.38
N HIS A 21 10.56 -11.02 -37.91
CA HIS A 21 11.42 -9.85 -37.81
C HIS A 21 11.75 -9.25 -39.18
N GLU A 22 12.14 -10.06 -40.15
CA GLU A 22 12.42 -9.60 -41.51
C GLU A 22 11.20 -8.90 -42.13
N TYR A 23 10.01 -9.48 -41.98
CA TYR A 23 8.77 -8.86 -42.41
C TYR A 23 8.58 -7.48 -41.75
N ASN A 24 8.74 -7.38 -40.43
CA ASN A 24 8.60 -6.12 -39.70
C ASN A 24 9.63 -5.08 -40.16
N TYR A 25 10.90 -5.46 -40.35
CA TYR A 25 11.95 -4.53 -40.78
C TYR A 25 11.72 -4.03 -42.21
N ARG A 26 11.29 -4.88 -43.14
CA ARG A 26 10.93 -4.45 -44.49
C ARG A 26 9.75 -3.47 -44.46
N LEU A 27 8.72 -3.77 -43.68
CA LEU A 27 7.56 -2.89 -43.56
C LEU A 27 7.92 -1.53 -42.93
N LEU A 28 8.85 -1.51 -41.96
CA LEU A 28 9.37 -0.27 -41.36
C LEU A 28 10.18 0.55 -42.37
N ASP A 29 11.07 -0.08 -43.13
CA ASP A 29 11.89 0.59 -44.16
C ASP A 29 11.03 1.19 -45.28
N GLU A 30 10.05 0.41 -45.78
CA GLU A 30 9.06 0.88 -46.74
C GLU A 30 8.23 2.04 -46.18
N GLY A 31 7.83 1.94 -44.91
CA GLY A 31 7.08 2.97 -44.20
C GLY A 31 7.86 4.28 -44.07
N MET A 32 9.13 4.21 -43.66
CA MET A 32 10.01 5.37 -43.53
C MET A 32 10.31 6.01 -44.89
N SER A 33 10.63 5.20 -45.90
CA SER A 33 10.88 5.66 -47.27
C SER A 33 9.64 6.34 -47.88
N LYS A 34 8.44 5.82 -47.62
CA LYS A 34 7.19 6.44 -48.06
C LYS A 34 6.94 7.77 -47.35
N LEU A 35 7.22 7.85 -46.05
CA LEU A 35 7.07 9.09 -45.27
C LEU A 35 8.00 10.19 -45.79
N GLU A 36 9.26 9.86 -46.09
CA GLU A 36 10.20 10.80 -46.72
C GLU A 36 9.69 11.28 -48.09
N LYS A 37 9.24 10.37 -48.96
CA LYS A 37 8.68 10.73 -50.28
C LYS A 37 7.45 11.63 -50.15
N MET A 38 6.55 11.32 -49.23
CA MET A 38 5.36 12.15 -48.97
C MET A 38 5.75 13.55 -48.48
N PHE A 39 6.77 13.65 -47.63
CA PHE A 39 7.26 14.94 -47.14
C PHE A 39 7.89 15.77 -48.27
N ILE A 40 8.71 15.16 -49.12
CA ILE A 40 9.30 15.83 -50.29
C ILE A 40 8.21 16.26 -51.28
N TYR A 41 7.23 15.39 -51.55
CA TYR A 41 6.09 15.70 -52.41
C TYR A 41 5.29 16.87 -51.85
N HIS A 42 4.92 16.85 -50.57
CA HIS A 42 4.21 17.96 -49.89
C HIS A 42 4.96 19.29 -50.03
N GLN A 43 6.29 19.28 -49.91
CA GLN A 43 7.11 20.48 -50.00
C GLN A 43 7.30 21.02 -51.43
N LYS A 44 7.32 20.15 -52.46
CA LYS A 44 7.82 20.52 -53.79
C LYS A 44 6.84 20.33 -54.93
N GLU A 45 5.94 19.36 -54.82
CA GLU A 45 5.14 18.86 -55.94
C GLU A 45 3.63 18.91 -55.66
N GLU A 46 3.22 18.90 -54.40
CA GLU A 46 1.81 18.91 -54.02
C GLU A 46 1.15 20.26 -54.37
N ILE A 47 0.30 20.24 -55.39
CA ILE A 47 -0.54 21.37 -55.76
C ILE A 47 -1.70 21.45 -54.77
N TYR A 48 -1.94 22.64 -54.22
CA TYR A 48 -2.88 22.87 -53.11
C TYR A 48 -2.47 22.15 -51.81
N ALA A 49 -1.15 22.05 -51.55
CA ALA A 49 -0.60 21.52 -50.30
C ALA A 49 -1.20 22.17 -49.04
N HIS A 50 -1.57 23.46 -49.15
CA HIS A 50 -2.31 24.19 -48.13
C HIS A 50 -3.47 24.95 -48.75
N SER A 51 -4.55 25.13 -47.98
CA SER A 51 -5.52 26.18 -48.25
C SER A 51 -4.96 27.53 -47.80
N ALA A 52 -5.38 28.62 -48.46
CA ALA A 52 -4.94 29.97 -48.08
C ALA A 52 -5.33 30.34 -46.63
N LYS A 53 -6.34 29.67 -46.05
CA LYS A 53 -6.72 29.80 -44.64
C LYS A 53 -5.64 29.33 -43.65
N GLN A 54 -4.84 28.36 -44.06
CA GLN A 54 -3.74 27.82 -43.25
C GLN A 54 -2.49 28.71 -43.29
N ILE A 55 -2.46 29.72 -44.18
CA ILE A 55 -1.34 30.63 -44.33
C ILE A 55 -1.62 31.90 -43.53
N LYS A 56 -0.80 32.13 -42.50
CA LYS A 56 -0.89 33.33 -41.65
C LYS A 56 -0.37 34.55 -42.41
N TYR A 57 -1.14 35.63 -42.42
CA TYR A 57 -0.74 36.96 -42.87
C TYR A 57 -1.06 37.98 -41.78
N LEU A 58 -0.02 38.40 -41.03
CA LEU A 58 -0.16 39.24 -39.84
C LEU A 58 -1.12 38.62 -38.82
N ASN A 59 -2.27 39.25 -38.60
CA ASN A 59 -3.30 38.81 -37.66
C ASN A 59 -4.45 38.03 -38.33
N ASP A 60 -4.44 37.90 -39.67
CA ASP A 60 -5.46 37.21 -40.45
C ASP A 60 -4.88 36.03 -41.25
N SER A 61 -5.74 35.33 -42.00
CA SER A 61 -5.31 34.38 -43.02
C SER A 61 -5.13 35.06 -44.38
N VAL A 62 -4.31 34.48 -45.27
CA VAL A 62 -4.16 34.96 -46.65
C VAL A 62 -5.51 34.95 -47.39
N GLU A 63 -6.35 33.95 -47.14
CA GLU A 63 -7.69 33.86 -47.74
C GLU A 63 -8.57 35.07 -47.38
N ASP A 64 -8.65 35.38 -46.08
CA ASP A 64 -9.46 36.50 -45.59
C ASP A 64 -8.92 37.83 -46.13
N TYR A 65 -7.60 37.99 -46.18
CA TYR A 65 -6.98 39.20 -46.69
C TYR A 65 -7.22 39.40 -48.20
N LEU A 66 -7.10 38.34 -49.01
CA LEU A 66 -7.43 38.39 -50.44
C LEU A 66 -8.91 38.71 -50.68
N THR A 67 -9.80 38.13 -49.86
CA THR A 67 -11.24 38.40 -49.91
C THR A 67 -11.54 39.85 -49.54
N TYR A 68 -10.89 40.37 -48.49
CA TYR A 68 -10.96 41.78 -48.10
C TYR A 68 -10.49 42.71 -49.21
N LEU A 69 -9.35 42.43 -49.86
CA LEU A 69 -8.84 43.23 -50.98
C LEU A 69 -9.82 43.22 -52.15
N ASN A 70 -10.37 42.06 -52.52
CA ASN A 70 -11.35 41.95 -53.59
C ASN A 70 -12.65 42.71 -53.27
N GLY A 71 -13.10 42.66 -52.02
CA GLY A 71 -14.21 43.47 -51.53
C GLY A 71 -13.94 44.97 -51.64
N ARG A 72 -12.72 45.42 -51.27
CA ARG A 72 -12.31 46.82 -51.46
C ARG A 72 -12.32 47.24 -52.92
N PHE A 73 -11.79 46.43 -53.84
CA PHE A 73 -11.83 46.72 -55.28
C PHE A 73 -13.27 46.80 -55.80
N SER A 74 -14.12 45.84 -55.43
CA SER A 74 -15.53 45.81 -55.84
C SER A 74 -16.28 47.06 -55.36
N ASN A 75 -16.07 47.48 -54.11
CA ASN A 75 -16.70 48.68 -53.56
C ASN A 75 -16.22 49.96 -54.26
N MET A 76 -14.94 50.05 -54.66
CA MET A 76 -14.43 51.20 -55.42
C MET A 76 -15.05 51.30 -56.82
N VAL A 77 -15.45 50.18 -57.43
CA VAL A 77 -16.04 50.14 -58.79
C VAL A 77 -17.56 50.31 -58.76
N LEU A 78 -18.23 49.68 -57.80
CA LEU A 78 -19.70 49.60 -57.74
C LEU A 78 -20.33 50.62 -56.78
N GLY A 79 -19.54 51.21 -55.88
CA GLY A 79 -20.02 52.18 -54.91
C GLY A 79 -20.52 53.45 -55.59
N HIS A 80 -21.62 54.01 -55.07
CA HIS A 80 -22.12 55.30 -55.54
C HIS A 80 -21.30 56.44 -54.94
N ASN A 81 -20.94 57.43 -55.76
CA ASN A 81 -20.42 58.69 -55.25
C ASN A 81 -21.57 59.47 -54.58
N GLY A 82 -21.47 59.70 -53.27
CA GLY A 82 -22.47 60.45 -52.49
C GLY A 82 -22.04 61.91 -52.20
N ASP A 83 -22.92 62.64 -51.51
CA ASP A 83 -22.56 63.90 -50.86
C ASP A 83 -21.79 63.59 -49.56
N GLY A 84 -20.45 63.52 -49.69
CA GLY A 84 -19.55 63.11 -48.61
C GLY A 84 -19.63 63.96 -47.34
N ILE A 85 -20.18 65.19 -47.39
CA ILE A 85 -20.35 66.01 -46.17
C ILE A 85 -21.50 65.48 -45.31
N ASN A 86 -22.62 65.08 -45.92
CA ASN A 86 -23.76 64.54 -45.18
C ASN A 86 -23.50 63.12 -44.70
N GLU A 87 -22.80 62.31 -45.49
CA GLU A 87 -22.33 60.96 -45.08
C GLU A 87 -21.39 61.04 -43.86
N VAL A 88 -20.39 61.93 -43.88
CA VAL A 88 -19.47 62.10 -42.75
C VAL A 88 -20.18 62.70 -41.53
N LYS A 89 -21.21 63.55 -41.71
CA LYS A 89 -22.04 64.06 -40.60
C LYS A 89 -22.87 62.95 -39.96
N ASP A 90 -23.43 62.04 -40.76
CA ASP A 90 -24.20 60.90 -40.26
C ASP A 90 -23.28 59.92 -39.50
N ALA A 91 -22.10 59.61 -40.05
CA ALA A 91 -21.10 58.74 -39.42
C ALA A 91 -20.50 59.27 -38.09
N ARG A 92 -20.73 60.54 -37.74
CA ARG A 92 -20.34 61.11 -36.43
C ARG A 92 -21.23 60.65 -35.28
N VAL A 93 -22.38 60.07 -35.57
CA VAL A 93 -23.27 59.50 -34.55
C VAL A 93 -22.78 58.10 -34.22
N ASP A 94 -22.53 57.82 -32.94
CA ASP A 94 -22.23 56.45 -32.51
C ASP A 94 -23.51 55.61 -32.36
N ASN A 95 -23.35 54.31 -32.07
CA ASN A 95 -24.47 53.39 -31.95
C ASN A 95 -25.44 53.71 -30.79
N THR A 96 -25.09 54.62 -29.88
CA THR A 96 -25.97 55.09 -28.79
C THR A 96 -26.79 56.32 -29.16
N GLY A 97 -26.57 56.88 -30.35
CA GLY A 97 -27.22 58.11 -30.80
C GLY A 97 -26.49 59.38 -30.36
N TYR A 98 -25.29 59.29 -29.79
CA TYR A 98 -24.50 60.46 -29.40
C TYR A 98 -23.76 61.04 -30.61
N GLY A 99 -24.01 62.32 -30.90
CA GLY A 99 -23.38 63.03 -32.01
C GLY A 99 -22.02 63.64 -31.63
N HIS A 100 -20.93 63.08 -32.15
CA HIS A 100 -19.57 63.58 -31.91
C HIS A 100 -19.22 64.80 -32.77
N LYS A 101 -18.24 65.61 -32.31
CA LYS A 101 -17.80 66.83 -33.03
C LYS A 101 -17.09 66.53 -34.34
N THR A 102 -16.40 65.39 -34.44
CA THR A 102 -15.69 64.92 -35.64
C THR A 102 -15.83 63.40 -35.78
N LEU A 103 -15.62 62.87 -37.00
CA LEU A 103 -15.61 61.42 -37.23
C LEU A 103 -14.43 60.76 -36.48
N GLN A 104 -13.30 61.46 -36.39
CA GLN A 104 -12.14 61.01 -35.63
C GLN A 104 -12.47 60.82 -34.14
N ASP A 105 -13.17 61.79 -33.53
CA ASP A 105 -13.58 61.70 -32.12
C ASP A 105 -14.47 60.46 -31.89
N ARG A 106 -15.43 60.21 -32.78
CA ARG A 106 -16.30 59.03 -32.75
C ARG A 106 -15.51 57.72 -32.87
N LEU A 107 -14.60 57.62 -33.84
CA LEU A 107 -13.78 56.41 -34.03
C LEU A 107 -12.85 56.15 -32.84
N TYR A 108 -12.23 57.20 -32.30
CA TYR A 108 -11.37 57.09 -31.11
C TYR A 108 -12.17 56.69 -29.88
N HIS A 109 -13.35 57.30 -29.66
CA HIS A 109 -14.23 56.96 -28.56
C HIS A 109 -14.69 55.50 -28.61
N ASP A 110 -15.18 55.03 -29.76
CA ASP A 110 -15.62 53.65 -29.94
C ASP A 110 -14.48 52.66 -29.74
N TYR A 111 -13.33 52.89 -30.38
CA TYR A 111 -12.17 52.03 -30.24
C TYR A 111 -11.66 51.99 -28.79
N SER A 112 -11.53 53.14 -28.14
CA SER A 112 -11.08 53.24 -26.75
C SER A 112 -12.04 52.53 -25.79
N THR A 113 -13.35 52.65 -26.03
CA THR A 113 -14.39 51.97 -25.24
C THR A 113 -14.29 50.46 -25.39
N LEU A 114 -14.18 49.96 -26.63
CA LEU A 114 -14.04 48.54 -26.93
C LEU A 114 -12.71 47.96 -26.41
N ASP A 115 -11.60 48.67 -26.59
CA ASP A 115 -10.27 48.28 -26.10
C ASP A 115 -10.24 48.23 -24.56
N THR A 116 -10.77 49.26 -23.89
CA THR A 116 -10.88 49.30 -22.42
C THR A 116 -11.76 48.17 -21.90
N PHE A 117 -12.91 47.91 -22.54
CA PHE A 117 -13.79 46.81 -22.17
C PHE A 117 -13.11 45.45 -22.37
N THR A 118 -12.46 45.23 -23.52
CA THR A 118 -11.79 43.97 -23.85
C THR A 118 -10.65 43.68 -22.88
N LYS A 119 -9.80 44.68 -22.58
CA LYS A 119 -8.72 44.55 -21.58
C LYS A 119 -9.25 44.27 -20.18
N LYS A 120 -10.40 44.85 -19.82
CA LYS A 120 -11.07 44.55 -18.54
C LYS A 120 -11.56 43.09 -18.50
N VAL A 121 -12.14 42.59 -19.58
CA VAL A 121 -12.58 41.20 -19.69
C VAL A 121 -11.38 40.24 -19.65
N GLU A 122 -10.32 40.52 -20.40
CA GLU A 122 -9.08 39.73 -20.41
C GLU A 122 -8.48 39.64 -19.00
N LYS A 123 -8.36 40.78 -18.30
CA LYS A 123 -7.89 40.80 -16.92
C LYS A 123 -8.76 39.95 -15.99
N ALA A 124 -10.08 40.02 -16.12
CA ALA A 124 -11.00 39.20 -15.32
C ALA A 124 -10.85 37.70 -15.63
N VAL A 125 -10.70 37.34 -16.91
CA VAL A 125 -10.44 35.94 -17.32
C VAL A 125 -9.14 35.42 -16.71
N ASP A 126 -8.08 36.22 -16.76
CA ASP A 126 -6.79 35.88 -16.15
C ASP A 126 -6.88 35.71 -14.63
N GLU A 127 -7.58 36.61 -13.94
CA GLU A 127 -7.78 36.55 -12.50
C GLU A 127 -8.58 35.30 -12.10
N HIS A 128 -9.69 35.03 -12.79
CA HIS A 128 -10.50 33.83 -12.55
C HIS A 128 -9.74 32.54 -12.85
N TYR A 129 -8.95 32.50 -13.92
CA TYR A 129 -8.14 31.33 -14.23
C TYR A 129 -7.04 31.12 -13.19
N LYS A 130 -6.37 32.18 -12.72
CA LYS A 130 -5.38 32.12 -11.63
C LYS A 130 -6.01 31.62 -10.33
N GLU A 131 -7.17 32.15 -9.95
CA GLU A 131 -7.92 31.72 -8.76
C GLU A 131 -8.31 30.23 -8.85
N TYR A 132 -8.87 29.81 -9.98
CA TYR A 132 -9.21 28.41 -10.24
C TYR A 132 -7.98 27.50 -10.10
N ARG A 133 -6.85 27.86 -10.73
CA ARG A 133 -5.61 27.06 -10.68
C ARG A 133 -5.02 26.99 -9.28
N ALA A 134 -5.00 28.11 -8.56
CA ALA A 134 -4.51 28.18 -7.19
C ALA A 134 -5.37 27.36 -6.23
N THR A 135 -6.69 27.33 -6.43
CA THR A 135 -7.60 26.53 -5.61
C THR A 135 -7.48 25.05 -5.91
N GLU A 136 -7.46 24.68 -7.20
CA GLU A 136 -7.58 23.29 -7.60
C GLU A 136 -6.26 22.51 -7.50
N TYR A 137 -5.14 23.19 -7.74
CA TYR A 137 -3.81 22.59 -7.73
C TYR A 137 -2.96 23.06 -6.55
N ARG A 138 -3.58 23.68 -5.52
CA ARG A 138 -2.87 24.12 -4.31
C ARG A 138 -2.02 22.98 -3.76
N PHE A 139 -0.72 23.24 -3.66
CA PHE A 139 0.25 22.34 -3.07
C PHE A 139 1.31 23.18 -2.36
N GLU A 140 1.03 23.52 -1.12
CA GLU A 140 1.82 24.40 -0.26
C GLU A 140 2.18 23.68 1.04
N PRO A 141 3.16 22.74 1.03
CA PRO A 141 3.60 22.02 2.23
C PRO A 141 4.10 22.90 3.38
N LYS A 142 4.44 24.16 3.11
CA LYS A 142 4.77 25.16 4.13
C LYS A 142 3.56 25.62 4.97
N GLU A 143 2.34 25.47 4.47
CA GLU A 143 1.13 26.08 5.06
C GLU A 143 -0.04 25.09 5.26
N GLN A 144 -0.21 24.09 4.39
CA GLN A 144 -1.38 23.19 4.43
C GLN A 144 -1.27 22.15 5.55
N GLU A 145 -2.27 22.01 6.41
CA GLU A 145 -2.26 20.99 7.47
C GLU A 145 -2.22 19.55 6.94
N PRO A 146 -1.36 18.68 7.50
CA PRO A 146 -1.37 17.25 7.15
C PRO A 146 -2.66 16.56 7.60
N GLU A 147 -3.22 15.74 6.73
CA GLU A 147 -4.41 14.94 7.02
C GLU A 147 -4.08 13.46 7.14
N PHE A 148 -4.75 12.75 8.05
CA PHE A 148 -4.59 11.30 8.20
C PHE A 148 -5.06 10.54 6.95
N ILE A 149 -4.21 9.62 6.46
CA ILE A 149 -4.54 8.74 5.33
C ILE A 149 -4.82 7.32 5.80
N THR A 150 -3.85 6.68 6.46
CA THR A 150 -3.95 5.28 6.84
C THR A 150 -2.93 4.91 7.91
N ASP A 151 -3.24 3.89 8.70
CA ASP A 151 -2.29 3.25 9.60
C ASP A 151 -1.56 2.12 8.88
N LEU A 152 -0.37 1.74 9.33
CA LEU A 152 0.42 0.65 8.77
C LEU A 152 0.53 -0.48 9.81
N SER A 153 0.19 -1.70 9.40
CA SER A 153 0.14 -2.87 10.31
C SER A 153 1.12 -4.00 9.90
N PRO A 154 2.44 -3.73 9.85
CA PRO A 154 3.43 -4.78 9.65
C PRO A 154 3.48 -5.70 10.87
N TYR A 155 3.73 -6.99 10.65
CA TYR A 155 4.07 -7.90 11.75
C TYR A 155 5.58 -7.84 12.06
N THR A 156 6.04 -6.66 12.46
CA THR A 156 7.39 -6.42 12.99
C THR A 156 7.36 -5.30 14.02
N ASN A 157 7.84 -5.60 15.22
CA ASN A 157 8.03 -4.63 16.29
C ASN A 157 9.37 -3.90 16.13
N ALA A 158 9.41 -2.87 15.30
CA ALA A 158 10.55 -1.98 15.12
C ALA A 158 10.06 -0.62 14.64
N VAL A 159 10.90 0.41 14.74
CA VAL A 159 10.60 1.72 14.16
C VAL A 159 10.56 1.57 12.63
N MET A 160 9.54 2.15 11.99
CA MET A 160 9.50 2.30 10.53
C MET A 160 10.68 3.17 10.11
N GLN A 161 11.31 2.93 8.97
CA GLN A 161 12.41 3.78 8.47
C GLN A 161 11.98 4.59 7.26
N SER A 162 11.21 3.95 6.37
CA SER A 162 10.54 4.64 5.27
C SER A 162 9.33 3.87 4.81
N PHE A 163 8.53 4.52 3.97
CA PHE A 163 7.49 3.88 3.18
C PHE A 163 7.45 4.50 1.79
N TRP A 164 6.82 3.79 0.86
CA TRP A 164 6.52 4.28 -0.48
C TRP A 164 5.18 3.69 -0.94
N VAL A 165 4.31 4.53 -1.49
CA VAL A 165 3.01 4.11 -2.02
C VAL A 165 3.09 3.89 -3.51
N ASP A 166 2.82 2.68 -3.97
CA ASP A 166 2.81 2.37 -5.40
C ASP A 166 1.60 3.04 -6.10
N PRO A 167 1.79 4.00 -7.02
CA PRO A 167 0.67 4.65 -7.69
C PRO A 167 -0.07 3.73 -8.66
N ARG A 168 0.52 2.59 -9.06
CA ARG A 168 -0.13 1.59 -9.94
C ARG A 168 -0.95 0.60 -9.12
N THR A 169 -0.30 -0.07 -8.16
CA THR A 169 -0.92 -1.18 -7.40
C THR A 169 -1.56 -0.76 -6.08
N LYS A 170 -1.24 0.45 -5.60
CA LYS A 170 -1.66 1.01 -4.30
C LYS A 170 -1.09 0.26 -3.09
N ILE A 171 -0.19 -0.71 -3.31
CA ILE A 171 0.54 -1.39 -2.24
C ILE A 171 1.52 -0.40 -1.61
N ILE A 172 1.61 -0.45 -0.28
CA ILE A 172 2.56 0.34 0.50
C ILE A 172 3.75 -0.55 0.80
N TYR A 173 4.94 -0.12 0.38
CA TYR A 173 6.21 -0.78 0.66
C TYR A 173 6.87 -0.08 1.83
N MET A 174 7.04 -0.76 2.95
CA MET A 174 7.55 -0.17 4.18
C MET A 174 8.82 -0.87 4.65
N THR A 175 9.87 -0.09 4.97
CA THR A 175 11.13 -0.61 5.53
C THR A 175 11.16 -0.47 7.04
N GLN A 176 11.69 -1.49 7.73
CA GLN A 176 11.92 -1.49 9.17
C GLN A 176 13.28 -2.10 9.49
N ALA A 177 14.11 -1.38 10.23
CA ALA A 177 15.40 -1.88 10.68
C ALA A 177 15.22 -3.12 11.59
N ARG A 178 16.16 -4.05 11.52
CA ARG A 178 16.19 -5.27 12.34
C ARG A 178 17.55 -5.40 13.05
N PRO A 179 17.59 -5.99 14.25
CA PRO A 179 18.85 -6.33 14.90
C PRO A 179 19.76 -7.16 13.98
N GLY A 180 21.07 -6.92 14.06
CA GLY A 180 22.05 -7.64 13.24
C GLY A 180 22.31 -7.03 11.85
N ASN A 181 22.01 -5.75 11.65
CA ASN A 181 22.32 -5.01 10.42
C ASN A 181 21.52 -5.52 9.20
N HIS A 182 20.23 -5.80 9.42
CA HIS A 182 19.28 -6.23 8.40
C HIS A 182 18.11 -5.27 8.41
N TYR A 183 17.31 -5.24 7.34
CA TYR A 183 16.00 -4.59 7.39
C TYR A 183 14.93 -5.49 6.78
N MET A 184 13.70 -5.29 7.21
CA MET A 184 12.51 -5.95 6.66
C MET A 184 11.82 -5.00 5.70
N LEU A 185 11.50 -5.48 4.50
CA LEU A 185 10.62 -4.80 3.55
C LEU A 185 9.26 -5.49 3.55
N SER A 186 8.26 -4.84 4.13
CA SER A 186 6.88 -5.35 4.20
C SER A 186 6.03 -4.72 3.10
N ARG A 187 5.16 -5.53 2.46
CA ARG A 187 4.10 -5.02 1.60
C ARG A 187 2.79 -4.99 2.36
N LEU A 188 2.11 -3.86 2.29
CA LEU A 188 0.86 -3.60 3.00
C LEU A 188 -0.20 -3.16 1.99
N LYS A 189 -1.46 -3.48 2.26
CA LYS A 189 -2.62 -2.95 1.54
C LYS A 189 -2.74 -1.43 1.77
N PRO A 190 -3.56 -0.71 0.98
CA PRO A 190 -3.81 0.73 1.16
C PRO A 190 -4.38 1.11 2.54
N ASN A 191 -5.05 0.17 3.21
CA ASN A 191 -5.58 0.31 4.57
C ASN A 191 -4.58 -0.13 5.66
N GLY A 192 -3.32 -0.37 5.29
CA GLY A 192 -2.26 -0.82 6.20
C GLY A 192 -2.12 -2.31 6.42
N GLN A 193 -3.10 -3.12 5.99
CA GLN A 193 -3.12 -4.55 6.29
C GLN A 193 -1.92 -5.27 5.69
N PHE A 194 -1.24 -6.10 6.48
CA PHE A 194 -0.14 -6.93 6.00
C PHE A 194 -0.52 -7.83 4.81
N ILE A 195 0.34 -7.88 3.79
CA ILE A 195 0.26 -8.81 2.66
C ILE A 195 1.36 -9.86 2.80
N ASP A 196 2.61 -9.43 2.74
CA ASP A 196 3.80 -10.28 2.85
C ASP A 196 5.06 -9.46 3.18
N ARG A 197 6.22 -10.13 3.30
CA ARG A 197 7.49 -9.49 3.66
C ARG A 197 8.72 -10.15 3.03
N LEU A 198 9.77 -9.34 2.90
CA LEU A 198 11.11 -9.70 2.44
C LEU A 198 12.16 -9.23 3.46
N LEU A 199 12.91 -10.16 4.04
CA LEU A 199 14.05 -9.83 4.90
C LEU A 199 15.29 -9.59 4.02
N VAL A 200 15.84 -8.38 4.06
CA VAL A 200 17.07 -8.03 3.35
C VAL A 200 18.25 -8.22 4.30
N LYS A 201 18.92 -9.37 4.17
CA LYS A 201 20.08 -9.74 4.97
C LYS A 201 21.26 -8.85 4.58
N ASN A 202 21.89 -8.27 5.59
CA ASN A 202 22.94 -7.25 5.45
C ASN A 202 22.45 -5.99 4.72
N GLY A 203 21.14 -5.70 4.74
CA GLY A 203 20.60 -4.48 4.11
C GLY A 203 20.87 -3.18 4.89
N GLY A 204 21.47 -3.25 6.08
CA GLY A 204 21.60 -2.07 6.93
C GLY A 204 20.27 -1.66 7.56
N HIS A 205 20.06 -0.34 7.68
CA HIS A 205 18.84 0.24 8.26
C HIS A 205 17.65 0.26 7.28
N GLY A 206 17.91 0.34 5.97
CA GLY A 206 16.86 0.53 4.98
C GLY A 206 16.21 1.93 5.06
N THR A 207 17.03 2.97 5.24
CA THR A 207 16.58 4.36 5.48
C THR A 207 15.60 4.86 4.44
N HIS A 208 15.84 4.59 3.16
CA HIS A 208 14.89 4.79 2.07
C HIS A 208 15.41 4.06 0.82
N ASN A 209 14.49 3.63 -0.03
CA ASN A 209 14.76 2.95 -1.29
C ASN A 209 14.11 3.72 -2.45
N ALA A 210 14.69 3.60 -3.65
CA ALA A 210 14.05 4.09 -4.87
C ALA A 210 13.22 2.97 -5.51
N TYR A 211 11.94 3.25 -5.78
CA TYR A 211 11.00 2.32 -6.38
C TYR A 211 10.71 2.79 -7.81
N ARG A 212 11.22 2.06 -8.81
CA ARG A 212 11.15 2.46 -10.23
C ARG A 212 10.47 1.37 -11.06
N TYR A 213 9.53 1.78 -11.90
CA TYR A 213 8.96 0.91 -12.92
C TYR A 213 9.77 1.01 -14.22
N ILE A 214 10.20 -0.14 -14.75
CA ILE A 214 10.86 -0.27 -16.05
C ILE A 214 10.06 -1.30 -16.84
N ASP A 215 9.53 -0.91 -18.00
CA ASP A 215 8.73 -1.80 -18.88
C ASP A 215 7.60 -2.57 -18.17
N GLY A 216 6.98 -1.94 -17.18
CA GLY A 216 5.88 -2.54 -16.40
C GLY A 216 6.33 -3.36 -15.19
N GLU A 217 7.63 -3.54 -14.98
CA GLU A 217 8.18 -4.26 -13.84
C GLU A 217 8.73 -3.31 -12.76
N LEU A 218 8.43 -3.60 -11.49
CA LEU A 218 8.93 -2.84 -10.36
C LEU A 218 10.34 -3.30 -9.96
N TRP A 219 11.26 -2.35 -9.91
CA TRP A 219 12.62 -2.50 -9.40
C TRP A 219 12.82 -1.67 -8.13
N ILE A 220 13.51 -2.25 -7.16
CA ILE A 220 13.83 -1.62 -5.87
C ILE A 220 15.33 -1.38 -5.83
N TYR A 221 15.72 -0.12 -5.73
CA TYR A 221 17.11 0.32 -5.61
C TYR A 221 17.40 0.62 -4.14
N SER A 222 18.42 -0.03 -3.59
CA SER A 222 18.67 -0.04 -2.15
C SER A 222 20.16 0.00 -1.84
N ALA A 223 20.48 0.62 -0.69
CA ALA A 223 21.78 0.48 -0.06
C ALA A 223 21.83 -0.85 0.70
N VAL A 224 22.84 -1.67 0.43
CA VAL A 224 23.09 -2.93 1.14
C VAL A 224 24.56 -3.04 1.51
N LEU A 225 24.89 -4.07 2.28
CA LEU A 225 26.26 -4.39 2.70
C LEU A 225 26.64 -5.77 2.17
N ASP A 226 27.84 -5.88 1.61
CA ASP A 226 28.41 -7.18 1.21
C ASP A 226 28.87 -8.00 2.43
N GLY A 227 29.39 -9.21 2.19
CA GLY A 227 29.93 -10.08 3.24
C GLY A 227 31.10 -9.46 4.03
N ASN A 228 31.78 -8.45 3.46
CA ASN A 228 32.86 -7.70 4.08
C ASN A 228 32.38 -6.41 4.77
N LYS A 229 31.06 -6.18 4.83
CA LYS A 229 30.42 -4.98 5.38
C LYS A 229 30.73 -3.70 4.61
N ASN A 230 31.06 -3.79 3.32
CA ASN A 230 31.21 -2.62 2.46
C ASN A 230 29.84 -2.21 1.91
N ASN A 231 29.60 -0.90 1.81
CA ASN A 231 28.40 -0.35 1.19
C ASN A 231 28.34 -0.72 -0.29
N LYS A 232 27.18 -1.19 -0.75
CA LYS A 232 26.85 -1.50 -2.13
C LYS A 232 25.52 -0.85 -2.48
N PHE A 233 25.47 -0.16 -3.62
CA PHE A 233 24.23 0.34 -4.17
C PHE A 233 23.75 -0.60 -5.28
N VAL A 234 22.61 -1.24 -5.04
CA VAL A 234 22.11 -2.33 -5.89
C VAL A 234 20.66 -2.11 -6.25
N ARG A 235 20.18 -2.85 -7.26
CA ARG A 235 18.74 -3.04 -7.51
C ARG A 235 18.34 -4.51 -7.48
N PHE A 236 17.09 -4.78 -7.13
CA PHE A 236 16.50 -6.12 -7.16
C PHE A 236 14.99 -6.04 -7.36
N LYS A 237 14.38 -7.18 -7.70
CA LYS A 237 12.91 -7.34 -7.78
C LYS A 237 12.38 -7.89 -6.46
N TYR A 238 11.17 -7.48 -6.09
CA TYR A 238 10.52 -8.00 -4.88
C TYR A 238 10.21 -9.50 -5.01
N ARG A 239 10.50 -10.25 -3.95
CA ARG A 239 9.99 -11.61 -3.70
C ARG A 239 9.81 -11.82 -2.21
N THR A 240 8.98 -12.77 -1.80
CA THR A 240 8.84 -13.14 -0.38
C THR A 240 10.06 -13.93 0.12
N GLY A 241 10.29 -13.93 1.43
CA GLY A 241 11.37 -14.71 2.07
C GLY A 241 12.55 -13.83 2.48
N GLU A 242 13.78 -14.28 2.21
CA GLU A 242 15.01 -13.53 2.53
C GLU A 242 15.85 -13.33 1.27
N ILE A 243 16.53 -12.19 1.13
CA ILE A 243 17.47 -11.88 0.03
C ILE A 243 18.79 -11.34 0.62
N THR A 244 19.91 -11.56 -0.07
CA THR A 244 21.23 -11.03 0.32
C THR A 244 22.05 -10.61 -0.90
N TYR A 245 23.11 -9.84 -0.69
CA TYR A 245 24.01 -9.40 -1.76
C TYR A 245 24.66 -10.62 -2.44
N GLY A 246 24.60 -10.66 -3.78
CA GLY A 246 25.02 -11.79 -4.61
C GLY A 246 24.20 -11.84 -5.90
N ASN A 247 24.01 -13.03 -6.46
CA ASN A 247 23.36 -13.22 -7.77
C ASN A 247 21.91 -12.71 -7.88
N GLU A 248 21.25 -12.48 -6.75
CA GLU A 248 19.86 -12.00 -6.70
C GLU A 248 19.73 -10.48 -6.77
N MET A 249 20.85 -9.76 -6.62
CA MET A 249 20.94 -8.31 -6.66
C MET A 249 21.86 -7.88 -7.80
N GLN A 250 21.54 -6.76 -8.45
CA GLN A 250 22.34 -6.19 -9.52
C GLN A 250 23.03 -4.91 -9.04
N ASP A 251 24.36 -4.86 -9.04
CA ASP A 251 25.10 -3.63 -8.77
C ASP A 251 24.75 -2.55 -9.80
N ILE A 252 24.62 -1.31 -9.31
CA ILE A 252 24.41 -0.13 -10.15
C ILE A 252 25.63 0.75 -10.05
N MET A 253 26.34 0.91 -11.18
CA MET A 253 27.56 1.73 -11.30
C MET A 253 28.49 1.57 -10.09
N PRO A 254 28.98 0.35 -9.79
CA PRO A 254 29.68 0.04 -8.55
C PRO A 254 30.97 0.85 -8.35
N ASN A 255 31.56 1.32 -9.44
CA ASN A 255 32.71 2.23 -9.48
C ASN A 255 32.40 3.65 -8.98
N VAL A 256 31.13 4.06 -8.95
CA VAL A 256 30.69 5.41 -8.54
C VAL A 256 30.01 5.40 -7.18
N PHE A 257 29.14 4.41 -6.91
CA PHE A 257 28.24 4.44 -5.76
C PHE A 257 28.67 3.59 -4.55
N ASN A 258 29.68 2.73 -4.69
CA ASN A 258 30.07 1.80 -3.61
C ASN A 258 31.22 2.32 -2.73
N ASP A 259 31.69 3.56 -2.94
CA ASP A 259 32.75 4.16 -2.12
C ASP A 259 32.24 4.80 -0.82
N ARG A 260 30.92 4.97 -0.69
CA ARG A 260 30.18 5.64 0.39
C ARG A 260 28.87 4.90 0.64
N TYR A 261 28.23 5.15 1.78
CA TYR A 261 26.82 4.79 1.95
C TYR A 261 25.97 5.65 1.00
N THR A 262 25.27 5.01 0.08
CA THR A 262 24.48 5.65 -0.97
C THR A 262 23.05 5.10 -0.93
N SER A 263 22.09 5.91 -0.52
CA SER A 263 20.65 5.63 -0.62
C SER A 263 20.00 6.51 -1.68
N ALA A 264 18.83 6.13 -2.19
CA ALA A 264 18.20 6.84 -3.32
C ALA A 264 16.68 6.95 -3.16
N ILE A 265 16.11 7.91 -3.88
CA ILE A 265 14.68 8.03 -4.20
C ILE A 265 14.54 8.25 -5.72
N TYR A 266 13.36 7.94 -6.28
CA TYR A 266 13.09 8.10 -7.71
C TYR A 266 11.88 9.01 -7.91
N ASN A 267 12.03 10.02 -8.77
CA ASN A 267 10.95 10.88 -9.20
C ASN A 267 10.50 10.45 -10.62
N PRO A 268 9.27 9.91 -10.78
CA PRO A 268 8.78 9.42 -12.07
C PRO A 268 8.34 10.53 -13.03
N VAL A 269 8.03 11.74 -12.55
CA VAL A 269 7.55 12.85 -13.39
C VAL A 269 8.68 13.44 -14.22
N GLU A 270 9.84 13.65 -13.58
CA GLU A 270 11.04 14.20 -14.24
C GLU A 270 12.04 13.10 -14.66
N ASN A 271 11.73 11.82 -14.36
CA ASN A 271 12.60 10.66 -14.56
C ASN A 271 13.99 10.84 -13.93
N LEU A 272 14.02 11.29 -12.67
CA LEU A 272 15.25 11.60 -11.92
C LEU A 272 15.49 10.60 -10.79
N MET A 273 16.75 10.29 -10.54
CA MET A 273 17.20 9.63 -9.31
C MET A 273 17.93 10.65 -8.43
N ILE A 274 17.49 10.73 -7.17
CA ILE A 274 18.06 11.61 -6.17
C ILE A 274 18.79 10.73 -5.16
N PHE A 275 20.10 10.90 -5.07
CA PHE A 275 20.98 10.12 -4.23
C PHE A 275 21.33 10.90 -2.97
N ARG A 276 21.12 10.29 -1.81
CA ARG A 276 21.68 10.76 -0.55
C ARG A 276 22.95 9.96 -0.27
N ARG A 277 24.07 10.65 -0.14
CA ARG A 277 25.37 10.03 0.09
C ARG A 277 25.98 10.58 1.37
N GLU A 278 26.56 9.69 2.15
CA GLU A 278 27.25 10.06 3.39
C GLU A 278 28.67 10.53 3.09
N TYR A 279 29.11 11.61 3.74
CA TYR A 279 30.51 12.02 3.72
C TYR A 279 31.39 11.00 4.48
N LYS A 280 32.64 10.80 4.06
CA LYS A 280 33.59 9.99 4.84
C LYS A 280 33.98 10.77 6.10
N ALA A 281 34.42 10.07 7.15
CA ALA A 281 34.69 10.67 8.46
C ALA A 281 35.58 11.93 8.40
N SER A 282 36.62 11.92 7.55
CA SER A 282 37.53 13.06 7.36
C SER A 282 36.88 14.28 6.69
N GLU A 283 35.87 14.07 5.85
CA GLU A 283 35.17 15.14 5.12
C GLU A 283 34.08 15.78 5.96
N ARG A 284 33.41 15.01 6.83
CA ARG A 284 32.30 15.49 7.69
C ARG A 284 32.71 16.69 8.53
N GLN A 285 33.88 16.60 9.16
CA GLN A 285 34.42 17.64 10.04
C GLN A 285 34.81 18.89 9.23
N LEU A 286 35.42 18.69 8.06
CA LEU A 286 35.91 19.80 7.22
C LEU A 286 34.77 20.57 6.54
N LYS A 287 33.73 19.86 6.10
CA LYS A 287 32.59 20.46 5.38
C LYS A 287 31.44 20.90 6.27
N ASN A 288 31.45 20.52 7.55
CA ASN A 288 30.33 20.71 8.47
C ASN A 288 29.00 20.18 7.90
N SER A 289 29.08 19.01 7.27
CA SER A 289 27.95 18.30 6.65
C SER A 289 28.15 16.79 6.80
N LEU A 290 27.15 16.08 7.33
CA LEU A 290 27.20 14.62 7.39
C LEU A 290 26.90 13.98 6.03
N ASN A 291 25.98 14.58 5.29
CA ASN A 291 25.43 14.03 4.06
C ASN A 291 25.38 15.11 2.97
N PHE A 292 25.31 14.66 1.73
CA PHE A 292 25.00 15.50 0.58
C PHE A 292 24.00 14.78 -0.33
N VAL A 293 23.38 15.56 -1.22
CA VAL A 293 22.42 15.09 -2.20
C VAL A 293 22.93 15.36 -3.61
N GLU A 294 22.84 14.37 -4.49
CA GLU A 294 23.08 14.50 -5.93
C GLU A 294 21.81 14.14 -6.70
N VAL A 295 21.44 14.98 -7.69
CA VAL A 295 20.34 14.69 -8.62
C VAL A 295 20.92 14.26 -9.95
N ARG A 296 20.45 13.12 -10.48
CA ARG A 296 20.92 12.51 -11.72
C ARG A 296 19.74 12.02 -12.57
N SER A 297 19.93 11.91 -13.88
CA SER A 297 18.93 11.33 -14.78
C SER A 297 18.83 9.82 -14.59
N ALA A 298 17.63 9.27 -14.45
CA ALA A 298 17.46 7.83 -14.29
C ALA A 298 17.84 7.03 -15.56
N ASP A 299 17.74 7.66 -16.75
CA ASP A 299 18.18 7.06 -18.02
C ASP A 299 19.71 7.05 -18.15
N ASP A 300 20.39 8.07 -17.61
CA ASP A 300 21.86 8.09 -17.57
C ASP A 300 22.36 7.00 -16.62
N ILE A 301 21.68 6.78 -15.48
CA ILE A 301 22.00 5.67 -14.56
C ILE A 301 21.84 4.31 -15.24
N ASP A 302 20.78 4.09 -16.02
CA ASP A 302 20.59 2.81 -16.74
C ASP A 302 21.68 2.55 -17.79
N LYS A 303 22.17 3.61 -18.43
CA LYS A 303 23.26 3.54 -19.41
C LYS A 303 24.65 3.51 -18.76
N GLY A 304 24.74 3.63 -17.44
CA GLY A 304 26.01 3.68 -16.71
C GLY A 304 26.80 4.97 -16.94
N ILE A 305 26.12 6.08 -17.25
CA ILE A 305 26.75 7.39 -17.51
C ILE A 305 26.82 8.18 -16.20
N ASP A 306 28.04 8.50 -15.76
CA ASP A 306 28.28 9.31 -14.56
C ASP A 306 28.07 10.80 -14.87
N LYS A 307 26.83 11.28 -14.68
CA LYS A 307 26.47 12.69 -14.84
C LYS A 307 25.64 13.21 -13.67
N VAL A 308 26.25 14.12 -12.89
CA VAL A 308 25.55 14.89 -11.85
C VAL A 308 24.87 16.10 -12.50
N LEU A 309 23.57 16.27 -12.28
CA LEU A 309 22.82 17.45 -12.74
C LEU A 309 22.88 18.57 -11.71
N TYR A 310 22.65 18.23 -10.44
CA TYR A 310 22.70 19.15 -9.31
C TYR A 310 23.31 18.47 -8.09
N GLN A 311 23.95 19.25 -7.22
CA GLN A 311 24.53 18.77 -5.96
C GLN A 311 24.35 19.80 -4.86
N MET A 312 23.96 19.32 -3.68
CA MET A 312 23.75 20.13 -2.48
C MET A 312 24.34 19.44 -1.25
N ASP A 313 25.18 20.16 -0.50
CA ASP A 313 25.65 19.74 0.81
C ASP A 313 24.57 20.09 1.84
N ILE A 314 24.15 19.12 2.65
CA ILE A 314 23.11 19.36 3.67
C ILE A 314 23.79 19.89 4.93
N PRO A 315 23.41 21.07 5.45
CA PRO A 315 24.01 21.62 6.67
C PRO A 315 23.82 20.70 7.88
N MET A 316 24.82 20.65 8.76
CA MET A 316 24.84 19.79 9.96
C MET A 316 23.57 19.90 10.83
N GLU A 317 22.97 21.09 10.92
CA GLU A 317 21.78 21.36 11.74
C GLU A 317 20.53 20.54 11.34
N TYR A 318 20.49 20.00 10.11
CA TYR A 318 19.41 19.13 9.62
C TYR A 318 19.77 17.64 9.66
N THR A 319 20.87 17.31 10.33
CA THR A 319 21.37 15.95 10.52
C THR A 319 21.96 15.73 11.92
N SER A 320 21.71 16.64 12.86
CA SER A 320 22.25 16.59 14.22
C SER A 320 21.56 15.52 15.05
N ASP A 321 22.07 15.22 16.24
CA ASP A 321 21.46 14.22 17.13
C ASP A 321 20.03 14.59 17.57
N THR A 322 19.69 15.88 17.64
CA THR A 322 18.36 16.38 18.01
C THR A 322 17.42 16.59 16.82
N GLN A 323 17.98 16.63 15.60
CA GLN A 323 17.26 16.76 14.35
C GLN A 323 17.89 15.85 13.28
N PRO A 324 17.96 14.53 13.52
CA PRO A 324 18.50 13.60 12.55
C PRO A 324 17.56 13.53 11.35
N MET A 325 18.11 13.15 10.19
CA MET A 325 17.28 12.93 9.01
C MET A 325 16.49 11.64 9.15
N GLN A 326 15.19 11.74 8.91
CA GLN A 326 14.25 10.62 8.97
C GLN A 326 13.47 10.41 7.67
N GLY A 327 13.56 11.33 6.71
CA GLY A 327 12.92 11.16 5.41
C GLY A 327 13.37 12.20 4.40
N ILE A 328 13.37 11.80 3.12
CA ILE A 328 13.69 12.68 2.00
C ILE A 328 12.73 12.40 0.84
N THR A 329 12.31 13.43 0.12
CA THR A 329 11.64 13.27 -1.18
C THR A 329 11.93 14.47 -2.08
N TYR A 330 11.49 14.42 -3.34
CA TYR A 330 11.77 15.46 -4.33
C TYR A 330 10.57 15.71 -5.22
N ASP A 331 10.27 16.99 -5.45
CA ASP A 331 9.26 17.42 -6.42
C ASP A 331 9.59 18.80 -7.00
N ALA A 332 9.58 18.90 -8.34
CA ALA A 332 9.61 20.16 -9.08
C ALA A 332 10.73 21.13 -8.65
N GLY A 333 11.95 20.63 -8.46
CA GLY A 333 13.09 21.46 -8.04
C GLY A 333 13.31 21.56 -6.53
N ILE A 334 12.34 21.15 -5.71
CA ILE A 334 12.40 21.24 -4.26
C ILE A 334 12.75 19.87 -3.67
N LEU A 335 13.83 19.83 -2.89
CA LEU A 335 14.19 18.72 -2.03
C LEU A 335 13.50 18.89 -0.68
N TYR A 336 12.58 17.99 -0.37
CA TYR A 336 11.95 17.93 0.95
C TYR A 336 12.78 17.07 1.88
N TRP A 337 13.03 17.58 3.09
CA TRP A 337 13.87 16.95 4.09
C TRP A 337 13.11 16.93 5.43
N TYR A 338 13.02 15.75 6.04
CA TYR A 338 12.25 15.53 7.26
C TYR A 338 13.19 15.16 8.41
N THR A 339 13.07 15.89 9.52
CA THR A 339 13.95 15.76 10.68
C THR A 339 13.16 15.57 11.97
N GLY A 340 13.76 14.82 12.90
CA GLY A 340 13.17 14.58 14.21
C GLY A 340 13.86 13.44 14.93
N ASP A 341 14.11 13.62 16.23
CA ASP A 341 14.55 12.52 17.10
C ASP A 341 13.35 11.85 17.77
N SER A 342 13.61 10.89 18.64
CA SER A 342 12.56 10.19 19.39
C SER A 342 12.06 10.95 20.64
N ASN A 343 12.57 12.16 20.91
CA ASN A 343 12.25 12.92 22.12
C ASN A 343 11.13 13.91 21.83
N THR A 344 9.97 13.71 22.46
CA THR A 344 8.77 14.53 22.22
C THR A 344 8.94 16.02 22.60
N ALA A 345 9.95 16.37 23.39
CA ALA A 345 10.29 17.76 23.69
C ALA A 345 10.91 18.50 22.49
N ASN A 346 11.54 17.77 21.57
CA ASN A 346 12.11 18.29 20.34
C ASN A 346 11.08 18.11 19.22
N PRO A 347 10.50 19.19 18.67
CA PRO A 347 9.53 19.04 17.59
C PRO A 347 10.17 18.46 16.34
N ASN A 348 9.37 17.72 15.57
CA ASN A 348 9.75 17.29 14.23
C ASN A 348 9.59 18.44 13.24
N TYR A 349 10.43 18.50 12.21
CA TYR A 349 10.37 19.55 11.20
C TYR A 349 10.46 19.00 9.78
N LEU A 350 9.69 19.60 8.89
CA LEU A 350 9.79 19.44 7.44
C LEU A 350 10.43 20.70 6.86
N GLN A 351 11.46 20.53 6.05
CA GLN A 351 12.10 21.60 5.30
C GLN A 351 11.95 21.39 3.80
N GLY A 352 11.97 22.50 3.05
CA GLY A 352 12.10 22.49 1.60
C GLY A 352 13.35 23.26 1.19
N PHE A 353 14.23 22.62 0.44
CA PHE A 353 15.43 23.24 -0.13
C PHE A 353 15.28 23.33 -1.65
N ASP A 354 15.55 24.49 -2.23
CA ASP A 354 15.68 24.59 -3.69
C ASP A 354 17.02 23.96 -4.09
N ILE A 355 17.00 22.91 -4.92
CA ILE A 355 18.22 22.17 -5.26
C ILE A 355 19.19 22.98 -6.13
N LYS A 356 18.70 23.98 -6.86
CA LYS A 356 19.49 24.80 -7.78
C LYS A 356 20.16 25.96 -7.05
N THR A 357 19.42 26.67 -6.20
CA THR A 357 19.96 27.78 -5.40
C THR A 357 20.63 27.31 -4.12
N LYS A 358 20.29 26.09 -3.65
CA LYS A 358 20.74 25.48 -2.38
C LYS A 358 20.22 26.19 -1.14
N GLU A 359 19.20 27.03 -1.29
CA GLU A 359 18.62 27.82 -0.21
C GLU A 359 17.48 27.07 0.48
N LEU A 360 17.35 27.29 1.79
CA LEU A 360 16.19 26.87 2.57
C LEU A 360 15.00 27.78 2.23
N LEU A 361 13.94 27.19 1.66
CA LEU A 361 12.71 27.92 1.30
C LEU A 361 11.76 28.05 2.49
N PHE A 362 11.65 26.99 3.31
CA PHE A 362 10.84 26.99 4.51
C PHE A 362 11.32 25.94 5.51
N LYS A 363 11.02 26.16 6.78
CA LYS A 363 11.14 25.18 7.87
C LYS A 363 9.84 25.18 8.66
N ARG A 364 9.10 24.08 8.59
CA ARG A 364 7.78 23.94 9.22
C ARG A 364 7.83 22.88 10.30
N ARG A 365 7.26 23.20 11.46
CA ARG A 365 7.03 22.23 12.54
C ARG A 365 5.90 21.26 12.16
N ILE A 366 6.10 19.97 12.39
CA ILE A 366 5.13 18.92 12.08
C ILE A 366 4.69 18.27 13.40
N ASP A 367 3.44 18.50 13.79
CA ASP A 367 2.82 17.98 15.01
C ASP A 367 1.70 16.97 14.65
N ILE A 368 2.09 15.78 14.19
CA ILE A 368 1.17 14.70 13.79
C ILE A 368 1.37 13.45 14.65
N GLY A 369 0.36 12.58 14.75
CA GLY A 369 0.42 11.35 15.56
C GLY A 369 0.05 11.52 17.04
N GLY A 370 -0.24 12.75 17.50
CA GLY A 370 -0.73 13.04 18.86
C GLY A 370 -2.03 13.84 18.85
N VAL A 371 -2.65 13.97 20.02
CA VAL A 371 -3.79 14.89 20.24
C VAL A 371 -3.35 15.95 21.23
N ASN A 372 -3.41 17.23 20.86
CA ASN A 372 -2.99 18.37 21.70
C ASN A 372 -1.56 18.25 22.26
N ASN A 373 -0.59 17.86 21.42
CA ASN A 373 0.81 17.58 21.80
C ASN A 373 1.00 16.44 22.84
N ASN A 374 -0.03 15.62 23.05
CA ASN A 374 0.07 14.40 23.83
C ASN A 374 0.17 13.20 22.87
N PHE A 375 1.31 12.52 22.91
CA PHE A 375 1.60 11.37 22.07
C PHE A 375 1.45 10.10 22.89
N LYS A 376 0.84 9.08 22.30
CA LYS A 376 0.62 7.80 22.99
C LYS A 376 1.96 7.23 23.45
N GLY A 377 2.13 7.08 24.77
CA GLY A 377 3.32 6.51 25.39
C GLY A 377 4.55 7.42 25.39
N ASP A 378 4.37 8.74 25.33
CA ASP A 378 5.42 9.76 25.41
C ASP A 378 6.54 9.54 24.38
N PHE A 379 6.16 9.02 23.21
CA PHE A 379 7.05 8.74 22.10
C PHE A 379 6.39 9.17 20.79
N GLN A 380 7.11 9.99 20.04
CA GLN A 380 6.87 10.22 18.62
C GLN A 380 8.21 10.27 17.90
N GLU A 381 8.26 9.75 16.69
CA GLU A 381 9.42 9.87 15.81
C GLU A 381 8.92 10.11 14.39
N ALA A 382 9.45 11.17 13.78
CA ALA A 382 9.37 11.42 12.34
C ALA A 382 9.94 10.20 11.62
N GLU A 383 9.22 9.56 10.69
CA GLU A 383 9.74 8.35 10.03
C GLU A 383 9.24 8.23 8.59
N GLY A 384 10.13 8.48 7.63
CA GLY A 384 9.85 8.36 6.20
C GLY A 384 9.11 9.56 5.60
N LEU A 385 9.39 9.78 4.31
CA LEU A 385 8.74 10.78 3.48
C LEU A 385 8.56 10.18 2.08
N ASP A 386 7.41 10.40 1.46
CA ASP A 386 7.11 9.92 0.11
C ASP A 386 6.40 11.01 -0.71
N MET A 387 6.67 11.03 -2.02
CA MET A 387 5.94 11.91 -2.94
C MET A 387 5.04 11.06 -3.83
N TYR A 388 3.75 11.09 -3.53
CA TYR A 388 2.74 10.37 -4.27
C TYR A 388 2.36 11.14 -5.53
N TYR A 389 2.40 10.45 -6.67
CA TYR A 389 1.94 10.94 -7.97
C TYR A 389 0.75 10.09 -8.43
N ASP A 390 -0.44 10.69 -8.46
CA ASP A 390 -1.63 10.02 -8.94
C ASP A 390 -1.54 9.75 -10.44
N LEU A 391 -1.61 8.48 -10.81
CA LEU A 391 -1.48 8.03 -12.20
C LEU A 391 -2.67 8.47 -13.06
N GLU A 392 -3.86 8.61 -12.47
CA GLU A 392 -5.09 8.89 -13.21
C GLU A 392 -5.23 10.39 -13.52
N THR A 393 -5.03 11.25 -12.53
CA THR A 393 -5.24 12.70 -12.69
C THR A 393 -3.95 13.51 -12.88
N GLY A 394 -2.78 12.90 -12.66
CA GLY A 394 -1.50 13.62 -12.61
C GLY A 394 -1.34 14.53 -11.39
N ARG A 395 -2.28 14.49 -10.43
CA ARG A 395 -2.19 15.21 -9.16
C ARG A 395 -1.13 14.58 -8.25
N LYS A 396 -0.74 15.31 -7.20
CA LYS A 396 0.31 14.88 -6.29
C LYS A 396 0.01 15.15 -4.82
N ALA A 397 0.69 14.42 -3.95
CA ALA A 397 0.65 14.61 -2.50
C ALA A 397 1.98 14.26 -1.82
N LEU A 398 2.36 15.07 -0.84
CA LEU A 398 3.49 14.80 0.04
C LEU A 398 3.00 13.97 1.22
N LEU A 399 3.44 12.72 1.28
CA LEU A 399 3.09 11.80 2.34
C LEU A 399 4.16 11.81 3.43
N ILE A 400 3.73 11.89 4.68
CA ILE A 400 4.59 12.04 5.85
C ILE A 400 4.29 10.88 6.80
N GLY A 401 5.31 10.10 7.12
CA GLY A 401 5.17 8.97 8.04
C GLY A 401 5.52 9.37 9.47
N VAL A 402 4.80 8.78 10.42
CA VAL A 402 5.07 8.99 11.85
C VAL A 402 4.98 7.66 12.59
N THR A 403 5.90 7.44 13.52
CA THR A 403 5.85 6.34 14.47
C THR A 403 5.54 6.88 15.86
N ILE A 404 4.50 6.34 16.50
CA ILE A 404 4.12 6.66 17.88
C ILE A 404 4.07 5.39 18.73
N GLY A 405 3.90 5.55 20.04
CA GLY A 405 3.82 4.42 20.97
C GLY A 405 5.18 4.06 21.56
N PRO A 406 5.20 3.56 22.80
CA PRO A 406 6.45 3.26 23.48
C PRO A 406 7.13 2.05 22.86
N GLY A 407 8.40 1.82 23.24
CA GLY A 407 9.13 0.61 22.85
C GLY A 407 8.29 -0.64 23.10
N ASN A 408 8.27 -1.55 22.12
CA ASN A 408 7.46 -2.77 22.08
C ASN A 408 5.96 -2.64 21.78
N ASN A 409 5.42 -1.41 21.69
CA ASN A 409 4.03 -1.14 21.35
C ASN A 409 3.91 -0.03 20.31
N ARG A 410 4.73 -0.14 19.25
CA ARG A 410 4.84 0.87 18.20
C ARG A 410 3.64 0.81 17.25
N HIS A 411 3.26 1.98 16.76
CA HIS A 411 2.21 2.19 15.79
C HIS A 411 2.68 3.19 14.74
N HIS A 412 2.39 2.92 13.47
CA HIS A 412 2.89 3.71 12.34
C HIS A 412 1.71 4.21 11.52
N SER A 413 1.77 5.47 11.09
CA SER A 413 0.70 6.10 10.33
C SER A 413 1.26 6.96 9.21
N ILE A 414 0.49 7.10 8.13
CA ILE A 414 0.77 8.01 7.02
C ILE A 414 -0.22 9.17 7.09
N TYR A 415 0.33 10.38 7.09
CA TYR A 415 -0.38 11.64 6.88
C TYR A 415 -0.03 12.22 5.51
N SER A 416 -0.80 13.18 5.03
CA SER A 416 -0.62 13.75 3.71
C SER A 416 -0.89 15.24 3.66
N ILE A 417 -0.01 15.97 2.98
CA ILE A 417 -0.30 17.30 2.44
C ILE A 417 -0.46 17.14 0.93
N GLY A 418 -1.69 17.18 0.42
CA GLY A 418 -1.99 16.86 -0.96
C GLY A 418 -2.73 17.95 -1.72
N GLN A 419 -2.71 17.82 -3.04
CA GLN A 419 -3.65 18.53 -3.91
C GLN A 419 -5.08 18.02 -3.68
N ARG A 420 -6.05 18.84 -4.08
CA ARG A 420 -7.48 18.57 -3.87
C ARG A 420 -7.87 17.17 -4.39
N GLY A 421 -8.57 16.41 -3.57
CA GLY A 421 -9.09 15.08 -3.90
C GLY A 421 -8.11 13.92 -3.69
N VAL A 422 -6.78 14.16 -3.68
CA VAL A 422 -5.79 13.08 -3.55
C VAL A 422 -5.86 12.41 -2.18
N ASN A 423 -5.94 13.20 -1.11
CA ASN A 423 -6.06 12.67 0.27
C ASN A 423 -7.33 11.80 0.43
N GLN A 424 -8.46 12.30 -0.07
CA GLN A 424 -9.72 11.58 -0.04
C GLN A 424 -9.66 10.29 -0.87
N PHE A 425 -9.01 10.33 -2.03
CA PHE A 425 -8.79 9.14 -2.84
C PHE A 425 -7.99 8.09 -2.08
N LEU A 426 -6.78 8.45 -1.61
CA LEU A 426 -5.87 7.54 -0.88
C LEU A 426 -6.55 6.88 0.33
N LYS A 427 -7.28 7.66 1.12
CA LYS A 427 -8.01 7.18 2.31
C LYS A 427 -9.12 6.18 1.99
N ASN A 428 -9.71 6.25 0.79
CA ASN A 428 -10.88 5.46 0.40
C ASN A 428 -10.57 4.33 -0.59
N ILE A 429 -9.30 4.08 -0.94
CA ILE A 429 -8.92 2.97 -1.84
C ILE A 429 -9.38 1.62 -1.28
N ALA A 430 -9.17 1.41 0.01
CA ALA A 430 -9.62 0.22 0.72
C ALA A 430 -10.19 0.62 2.09
N PRO A 431 -11.32 0.05 2.53
CA PRO A 431 -11.86 0.33 3.84
C PRO A 431 -10.91 -0.16 4.93
N GLN A 432 -10.92 0.50 6.08
CA GLN A 432 -10.22 0.03 7.28
C GLN A 432 -10.61 -1.40 7.64
N VAL A 433 -9.67 -2.18 8.17
CA VAL A 433 -9.93 -3.57 8.57
C VAL A 433 -10.79 -3.60 9.85
N SER A 434 -12.07 -3.92 9.71
CA SER A 434 -13.01 -4.17 10.80
C SER A 434 -13.14 -5.66 11.15
N MET A 435 -13.83 -5.99 12.24
CA MET A 435 -14.11 -7.38 12.61
C MET A 435 -15.18 -8.05 11.70
N THR A 436 -16.06 -7.26 11.10
CA THR A 436 -17.14 -7.71 10.20
C THR A 436 -16.98 -7.08 8.82
N ASP A 437 -17.85 -7.44 7.87
CA ASP A 437 -18.08 -6.61 6.69
C ASP A 437 -18.76 -5.27 7.07
N SER A 438 -18.87 -4.35 6.11
CA SER A 438 -19.50 -3.04 6.31
C SER A 438 -21.01 -3.11 6.59
N GLY A 439 -21.65 -4.27 6.34
CA GLY A 439 -23.07 -4.51 6.58
C GLY A 439 -23.37 -5.20 7.92
N GLY A 440 -22.36 -5.46 8.75
CA GLY A 440 -22.52 -6.13 10.05
C GLY A 440 -22.63 -7.66 9.96
N ARG A 441 -22.29 -8.27 8.83
CA ARG A 441 -22.26 -9.73 8.65
C ARG A 441 -20.86 -10.28 8.88
N VAL A 442 -20.76 -11.58 9.11
CA VAL A 442 -19.47 -12.30 9.12
C VAL A 442 -18.72 -12.05 7.82
N LYS A 443 -17.39 -11.92 7.91
CA LYS A 443 -16.53 -11.85 6.74
C LYS A 443 -16.54 -13.18 5.97
N PRO A 444 -16.38 -13.13 4.64
CA PRO A 444 -16.11 -14.34 3.86
C PRO A 444 -14.74 -14.89 4.22
N LEU A 445 -14.60 -16.22 4.19
CA LEU A 445 -13.29 -16.86 4.36
C LEU A 445 -12.35 -16.45 3.20
N PRO A 446 -11.07 -16.12 3.47
CA PRO A 446 -10.12 -15.75 2.42
C PRO A 446 -9.73 -16.93 1.52
N ILE A 447 -9.94 -18.17 1.98
CA ILE A 447 -9.59 -19.41 1.29
C ILE A 447 -10.76 -20.38 1.45
N GLN A 448 -11.16 -21.03 0.36
CA GLN A 448 -12.22 -22.05 0.35
C GLN A 448 -11.67 -23.40 0.85
N ASN A 449 -12.44 -24.13 1.66
CA ASN A 449 -12.07 -25.47 2.18
C ASN A 449 -10.61 -25.56 2.70
N PRO A 450 -10.19 -24.70 3.65
CA PRO A 450 -8.79 -24.63 4.07
C PRO A 450 -8.34 -25.95 4.71
N ALA A 451 -7.20 -26.49 4.25
CA ALA A 451 -6.55 -27.62 4.90
C ALA A 451 -6.03 -27.26 6.29
N TYR A 452 -5.63 -26.00 6.51
CA TYR A 452 -5.23 -25.47 7.80
C TYR A 452 -5.98 -24.19 8.11
N LEU A 453 -6.70 -24.15 9.25
CA LEU A 453 -7.31 -22.93 9.75
C LEU A 453 -6.28 -21.86 10.07
N SER A 454 -5.02 -22.24 10.35
CA SER A 454 -3.92 -21.28 10.53
C SER A 454 -3.57 -20.47 9.27
N ASP A 455 -4.08 -20.85 8.09
CA ASP A 455 -3.91 -20.07 6.86
C ASP A 455 -4.78 -18.80 6.84
N ILE A 456 -5.77 -18.73 7.72
CA ILE A 456 -6.62 -17.57 7.88
C ILE A 456 -5.97 -16.61 8.87
N THR A 457 -5.26 -15.62 8.32
CA THR A 457 -4.45 -14.66 9.08
C THR A 457 -5.06 -13.25 9.13
N GLU A 458 -6.19 -13.02 8.46
CA GLU A 458 -6.91 -11.74 8.56
C GLU A 458 -7.84 -11.75 9.78
N VAL A 459 -7.78 -10.69 10.58
CA VAL A 459 -8.67 -10.52 11.73
C VAL A 459 -10.12 -10.34 11.28
N GLY A 460 -11.03 -10.97 12.01
CA GLY A 460 -12.46 -10.89 11.74
C GLY A 460 -13.26 -12.08 12.24
N HIS A 461 -14.58 -11.94 12.15
CA HIS A 461 -15.55 -12.99 12.41
C HIS A 461 -15.87 -13.71 11.11
N TYR A 462 -15.67 -15.02 11.08
CA TYR A 462 -15.94 -15.88 9.94
C TYR A 462 -16.93 -16.98 10.33
N TYR A 463 -17.46 -17.66 9.31
CA TYR A 463 -18.26 -18.86 9.49
C TYR A 463 -17.71 -19.98 8.62
N ILE A 464 -17.58 -21.17 9.21
CA ILE A 464 -17.05 -22.37 8.56
C ILE A 464 -18.19 -23.40 8.50
N TYR A 465 -18.53 -23.85 7.29
CA TYR A 465 -19.57 -24.86 7.13
C TYR A 465 -19.05 -26.25 7.47
N THR A 466 -19.97 -27.19 7.73
CA THR A 466 -19.63 -28.58 8.06
C THR A 466 -18.65 -29.19 7.05
N GLN A 467 -18.87 -28.96 5.76
CA GLN A 467 -18.01 -29.49 4.68
C GLN A 467 -16.58 -28.96 4.76
N ASP A 468 -16.39 -27.68 5.07
CA ASP A 468 -15.07 -27.07 5.21
C ASP A 468 -14.32 -27.68 6.42
N THR A 469 -15.03 -27.90 7.54
CA THR A 469 -14.40 -28.50 8.75
C THR A 469 -13.92 -29.93 8.53
N GLN A 470 -14.51 -30.69 7.60
CA GLN A 470 -14.10 -32.07 7.31
C GLN A 470 -12.69 -32.17 6.71
N ASN A 471 -12.25 -31.12 6.01
CA ASN A 471 -10.94 -31.05 5.37
C ASN A 471 -9.84 -30.50 6.29
N ALA A 472 -10.21 -29.69 7.28
CA ALA A 472 -9.25 -29.03 8.17
C ALA A 472 -8.43 -30.04 9.01
N LEU A 473 -7.12 -30.05 8.82
CA LEU A 473 -6.17 -30.96 9.50
C LEU A 473 -5.85 -30.50 10.93
N ASP A 474 -5.96 -29.20 11.18
CA ASP A 474 -5.63 -28.56 12.45
C ASP A 474 -6.88 -28.14 13.24
N PHE A 475 -8.02 -28.80 13.01
CA PHE A 475 -9.28 -28.61 13.73
C PHE A 475 -9.28 -29.36 15.09
N PRO A 476 -9.86 -28.81 16.17
CA PRO A 476 -9.74 -29.38 17.53
C PRO A 476 -10.40 -30.75 17.71
N LEU A 477 -11.44 -31.06 16.94
CA LEU A 477 -12.18 -32.32 17.04
C LEU A 477 -11.79 -33.30 15.92
N PRO A 478 -11.76 -34.63 16.19
CA PRO A 478 -11.62 -35.64 15.15
C PRO A 478 -12.77 -35.59 14.14
N LYS A 479 -12.54 -36.05 12.90
CA LYS A 479 -13.55 -36.02 11.81
C LYS A 479 -14.92 -36.59 12.21
N ALA A 480 -14.95 -37.62 13.05
CA ALA A 480 -16.18 -38.25 13.53
C ALA A 480 -17.11 -37.32 14.32
N PHE A 481 -16.58 -36.23 14.90
CA PHE A 481 -17.33 -35.22 15.66
C PHE A 481 -17.69 -33.97 14.84
N ARG A 482 -17.29 -33.90 13.56
CA ARG A 482 -17.44 -32.69 12.73
C ARG A 482 -18.75 -32.70 11.95
N ASP A 483 -19.86 -32.56 12.67
CA ASP A 483 -21.22 -32.68 12.12
C ASP A 483 -21.98 -31.34 12.03
N ALA A 484 -21.35 -30.23 12.41
CA ALA A 484 -21.98 -28.91 12.48
C ALA A 484 -21.07 -27.82 11.92
N GLY A 485 -21.66 -26.66 11.61
CA GLY A 485 -20.94 -25.43 11.30
C GLY A 485 -20.38 -24.75 12.55
N TRP A 486 -19.41 -23.86 12.34
CA TRP A 486 -18.66 -23.20 13.40
C TRP A 486 -18.48 -21.71 13.09
N PHE A 487 -18.73 -20.87 14.08
CA PHE A 487 -18.22 -19.50 14.08
C PHE A 487 -16.71 -19.55 14.35
N PHE A 488 -15.96 -18.81 13.56
CA PHE A 488 -14.51 -18.77 13.61
C PHE A 488 -14.02 -17.34 13.70
N ASP A 489 -13.56 -16.94 14.87
CA ASP A 489 -13.06 -15.59 15.11
C ASP A 489 -11.55 -15.59 15.08
N VAL A 490 -10.97 -14.70 14.27
CA VAL A 490 -9.54 -14.41 14.27
C VAL A 490 -9.34 -13.05 14.92
N LEU A 491 -8.67 -13.05 16.07
CA LEU A 491 -8.41 -11.86 16.86
C LEU A 491 -6.93 -11.47 16.76
N PRO A 492 -6.60 -10.18 16.88
CA PRO A 492 -5.21 -9.75 16.94
C PRO A 492 -4.49 -10.39 18.14
N GLY A 493 -3.25 -10.82 17.89
CA GLY A 493 -2.30 -11.29 18.90
C GLY A 493 -1.25 -10.22 19.21
N HIS A 494 -0.01 -10.41 18.76
CA HIS A 494 1.08 -9.46 18.99
C HIS A 494 1.88 -9.12 17.72
N TYR A 495 2.64 -8.03 17.78
CA TYR A 495 3.36 -7.38 16.67
C TYR A 495 4.38 -8.24 15.91
N ASN A 496 4.70 -9.45 16.37
CA ASN A 496 5.71 -10.33 15.75
C ASN A 496 5.09 -11.47 14.93
N GLY A 497 3.79 -11.36 14.60
CA GLY A 497 3.11 -12.32 13.72
C GLY A 497 2.28 -13.36 14.45
N ALA A 498 1.87 -13.11 15.69
CA ALA A 498 0.93 -13.99 16.37
C ALA A 498 -0.51 -13.49 16.25
N LEU A 499 -1.44 -14.42 16.11
CA LEU A 499 -2.88 -14.18 16.12
C LEU A 499 -3.57 -15.16 17.05
N ARG A 500 -4.76 -14.80 17.50
CA ARG A 500 -5.63 -15.70 18.27
C ARG A 500 -6.75 -16.22 17.38
N GLN A 501 -7.08 -17.49 17.54
CA GLN A 501 -8.16 -18.13 16.82
C GLN A 501 -9.14 -18.72 17.82
N VAL A 502 -10.42 -18.42 17.66
CA VAL A 502 -11.50 -18.90 18.51
C VAL A 502 -12.53 -19.59 17.63
N LEU A 503 -12.93 -20.80 18.02
CA LEU A 503 -13.96 -21.59 17.34
C LEU A 503 -15.13 -21.79 18.28
N THR A 504 -16.34 -21.46 17.84
CA THR A 504 -17.58 -21.72 18.57
C THR A 504 -18.54 -22.52 17.72
N ARG A 505 -18.96 -23.70 18.19
CA ARG A 505 -19.89 -24.57 17.46
C ARG A 505 -21.23 -23.88 17.32
N ASN A 506 -21.75 -23.79 16.09
CA ASN A 506 -23.12 -23.35 15.87
C ASN A 506 -24.07 -24.49 16.27
N SER A 507 -24.65 -24.39 17.47
CA SER A 507 -25.47 -25.45 18.06
C SER A 507 -26.70 -24.85 18.75
N THR A 508 -27.88 -25.29 18.33
CA THR A 508 -29.17 -24.84 18.87
C THR A 508 -29.86 -25.88 19.76
N GLY A 509 -29.59 -27.18 19.53
CA GLY A 509 -30.16 -28.30 20.29
C GLY A 509 -29.13 -29.17 21.04
N ARG A 510 -27.88 -28.71 21.13
CA ARG A 510 -26.79 -29.28 21.94
C ARG A 510 -26.00 -28.15 22.59
N ASN A 511 -25.12 -28.46 23.53
CA ASN A 511 -24.20 -27.47 24.09
C ASN A 511 -23.34 -26.83 22.98
N MET A 512 -23.13 -25.52 23.03
CA MET A 512 -22.10 -24.90 22.20
C MET A 512 -20.73 -25.32 22.74
N LEU A 513 -19.79 -25.66 21.86
CA LEU A 513 -18.41 -25.95 22.26
C LEU A 513 -17.53 -24.77 21.83
N LYS A 514 -16.63 -24.34 22.71
CA LYS A 514 -15.69 -23.25 22.42
C LYS A 514 -14.26 -23.74 22.55
N PHE A 515 -13.45 -23.45 21.55
CA PHE A 515 -12.01 -23.70 21.55
C PHE A 515 -11.26 -22.42 21.22
N GLU A 516 -10.08 -22.22 21.79
CA GLU A 516 -9.19 -21.11 21.45
C GLU A 516 -7.72 -21.52 21.40
N ARG A 517 -6.94 -20.89 20.50
CA ARG A 517 -5.49 -21.08 20.41
C ARG A 517 -4.79 -19.80 19.97
N VAL A 518 -3.47 -19.81 20.10
CA VAL A 518 -2.56 -18.82 19.49
C VAL A 518 -1.85 -19.48 18.30
N ILE A 519 -1.75 -18.77 17.19
CA ILE A 519 -1.01 -19.19 15.99
C ILE A 519 0.14 -18.23 15.69
N ASP A 520 1.16 -18.74 15.01
CA ASP A 520 2.25 -17.97 14.42
C ASP A 520 2.09 -18.03 12.88
N ILE A 521 1.83 -16.87 12.27
CA ILE A 521 1.52 -16.78 10.84
C ILE A 521 2.75 -17.08 9.95
N PHE A 522 3.96 -16.99 10.50
CA PHE A 522 5.21 -17.20 9.77
C PHE A 522 5.76 -18.60 9.95
N ASN A 523 5.50 -19.24 11.09
CA ASN A 523 5.93 -20.60 11.37
C ASN A 523 4.84 -21.42 12.07
N LYS A 524 4.04 -22.14 11.27
CA LYS A 524 2.95 -23.00 11.74
C LYS A 524 3.36 -24.07 12.76
N LYS A 525 4.66 -24.43 12.84
CA LYS A 525 5.16 -25.38 13.86
C LYS A 525 5.00 -24.84 15.28
N ASN A 526 4.93 -23.52 15.43
CA ASN A 526 4.74 -22.85 16.71
C ASN A 526 3.27 -22.69 17.10
N ASN A 527 2.33 -23.17 16.28
CA ASN A 527 0.90 -23.08 16.59
C ASN A 527 0.59 -23.83 17.89
N GLY A 528 -0.02 -23.12 18.83
CA GLY A 528 -0.47 -23.71 20.09
C GLY A 528 -1.57 -24.73 19.87
N ALA A 529 -1.67 -25.68 20.81
CA ALA A 529 -2.81 -26.58 20.89
C ALA A 529 -4.11 -25.80 21.14
N TRP A 530 -5.24 -26.39 20.77
CA TRP A 530 -6.55 -25.85 21.08
C TRP A 530 -6.88 -26.06 22.56
N ASN A 531 -7.14 -24.96 23.26
CA ASN A 531 -7.69 -24.97 24.61
C ASN A 531 -9.21 -25.05 24.52
N PHE A 532 -9.82 -25.98 25.25
CA PHE A 532 -11.27 -26.04 25.37
C PHE A 532 -11.74 -25.10 26.48
N CYS A 533 -12.76 -24.30 26.21
CA CYS A 533 -13.43 -23.44 27.19
C CYS A 533 -14.79 -24.09 27.54
N PRO A 534 -14.92 -24.76 28.71
CA PRO A 534 -16.16 -25.40 29.09
C PRO A 534 -17.30 -24.41 29.20
N GLN A 535 -18.38 -24.67 28.46
CA GLN A 535 -19.65 -23.98 28.54
C GLN A 535 -20.76 -25.01 28.34
N ASN A 536 -21.83 -24.94 29.12
CA ASN A 536 -22.86 -25.98 29.15
C ASN A 536 -24.24 -25.34 29.34
N ALA A 537 -25.23 -25.81 28.58
CA ALA A 537 -26.62 -25.37 28.62
C ALA A 537 -27.58 -26.45 29.16
N GLY A 538 -27.02 -27.53 29.72
CA GLY A 538 -27.77 -28.68 30.27
C GLY A 538 -28.00 -29.82 29.29
N TYR A 539 -27.50 -29.73 28.05
CA TYR A 539 -27.64 -30.79 27.05
C TYR A 539 -26.54 -31.85 27.17
N TRP A 540 -26.79 -33.00 26.57
CA TRP A 540 -25.85 -34.12 26.52
C TRP A 540 -24.94 -33.99 25.28
N GLU A 541 -23.68 -34.42 25.39
CA GLU A 541 -22.80 -34.61 24.23
C GLU A 541 -22.68 -36.11 23.94
N HIS A 542 -23.03 -36.52 22.71
CA HIS A 542 -22.96 -37.92 22.29
C HIS A 542 -21.58 -38.28 21.73
N ILE A 543 -21.19 -39.54 21.93
CA ILE A 543 -19.95 -40.09 21.38
C ILE A 543 -20.24 -40.81 20.06
N PRO A 544 -19.60 -40.42 18.93
CA PRO A 544 -19.79 -41.06 17.64
C PRO A 544 -19.63 -42.59 17.70
N LYS A 545 -20.47 -43.31 16.95
CA LYS A 545 -20.50 -44.79 16.95
C LYS A 545 -19.18 -45.43 16.52
N SER A 546 -18.35 -44.71 15.76
CA SER A 546 -17.03 -45.14 15.31
C SER A 546 -16.01 -45.26 16.45
N ILE A 547 -16.25 -44.61 17.60
CA ILE A 547 -15.36 -44.68 18.76
C ILE A 547 -15.77 -45.86 19.64
N THR A 548 -14.82 -46.77 19.86
CA THR A 548 -14.99 -48.01 20.64
C THR A 548 -14.12 -48.06 21.89
N LYS A 549 -13.32 -47.03 22.16
CA LYS A 549 -12.52 -46.88 23.39
C LYS A 549 -12.74 -45.50 24.01
N LEU A 550 -12.99 -45.47 25.33
CA LEU A 550 -13.05 -44.23 26.09
C LEU A 550 -11.69 -43.52 26.11
N SER A 551 -10.58 -44.25 25.90
CA SER A 551 -9.23 -43.67 25.83
C SER A 551 -9.02 -42.68 24.68
N ASP A 552 -9.89 -42.69 23.67
CA ASP A 552 -9.83 -41.76 22.54
C ASP A 552 -10.41 -40.38 22.90
N LEU A 553 -11.11 -40.28 24.04
CA LEU A 553 -11.74 -39.07 24.55
C LEU A 553 -10.78 -38.35 25.51
N LYS A 554 -10.00 -37.40 24.98
CA LYS A 554 -8.90 -36.74 25.71
C LYS A 554 -9.08 -35.24 25.94
N ILE A 555 -10.20 -34.66 25.51
CA ILE A 555 -10.45 -33.22 25.62
C ILE A 555 -10.90 -32.91 27.04
N VAL A 556 -10.01 -32.28 27.81
CA VAL A 556 -10.23 -31.94 29.21
C VAL A 556 -11.42 -30.99 29.35
N GLY A 557 -12.32 -31.28 30.29
CA GLY A 557 -13.51 -30.50 30.60
C GLY A 557 -14.72 -30.78 29.72
N LEU A 558 -14.57 -31.63 28.68
CA LEU A 558 -15.70 -32.05 27.86
C LEU A 558 -16.36 -33.29 28.46
N ASP A 559 -17.65 -33.17 28.74
CA ASP A 559 -18.46 -34.23 29.31
C ASP A 559 -19.24 -34.97 28.23
N PHE A 560 -19.29 -36.29 28.32
CA PHE A 560 -20.02 -37.13 27.37
C PHE A 560 -21.06 -37.99 28.09
N TYR A 561 -22.23 -38.14 27.47
CA TYR A 561 -23.21 -39.10 27.95
C TYR A 561 -23.02 -40.45 27.29
N ILE A 562 -23.09 -41.50 28.11
CA ILE A 562 -23.00 -42.90 27.69
C ILE A 562 -24.29 -43.57 28.12
N THR A 563 -25.12 -43.96 27.15
CA THR A 563 -26.32 -44.75 27.40
C THR A 563 -25.96 -46.18 27.84
N THR A 564 -26.94 -46.90 28.40
CA THR A 564 -26.79 -48.31 28.77
C THR A 564 -26.29 -49.16 27.59
N GLU A 565 -26.82 -48.95 26.37
CA GLU A 565 -26.37 -49.67 25.18
C GLU A 565 -24.97 -49.25 24.72
N GLU A 566 -24.65 -47.95 24.75
CA GLU A 566 -23.31 -47.47 24.36
C GLU A 566 -22.21 -48.02 25.28
N SER A 567 -22.49 -48.17 26.58
CA SER A 567 -21.52 -48.75 27.52
C SER A 567 -21.07 -50.14 27.09
N LYS A 568 -21.94 -50.94 26.43
CA LYS A 568 -21.63 -52.27 25.88
C LYS A 568 -20.65 -52.23 24.71
N ARG A 569 -20.57 -51.13 23.97
CA ARG A 569 -19.65 -50.96 22.83
C ARG A 569 -18.20 -50.71 23.27
N PHE A 570 -18.00 -49.97 24.36
CA PHE A 570 -16.66 -49.57 24.78
C PHE A 570 -15.85 -50.74 25.35
N THR A 571 -14.65 -51.00 24.83
CA THR A 571 -13.83 -52.16 25.25
C THR A 571 -13.12 -51.93 26.58
N ASP A 572 -12.87 -50.67 26.93
CA ASP A 572 -12.15 -50.23 28.13
C ASP A 572 -13.09 -49.68 29.22
N PHE A 573 -14.40 -49.91 29.06
CA PHE A 573 -15.40 -49.70 30.11
C PHE A 573 -15.22 -50.73 31.23
N PRO A 574 -15.45 -50.39 32.51
CA PRO A 574 -15.42 -51.36 33.62
C PRO A 574 -16.35 -52.55 33.35
N LYS A 575 -15.80 -53.77 33.27
CA LYS A 575 -16.54 -54.97 32.84
C LYS A 575 -17.80 -55.21 33.67
N ASP A 576 -17.70 -55.03 34.98
CA ASP A 576 -18.77 -55.32 35.94
C ASP A 576 -19.90 -54.27 35.93
N PHE A 577 -19.70 -53.14 35.24
CA PHE A 577 -20.67 -52.04 35.16
C PHE A 577 -21.26 -51.86 33.75
N LYS A 578 -20.85 -52.73 32.82
CA LYS A 578 -21.20 -52.64 31.40
C LYS A 578 -22.66 -53.04 31.17
N GLY A 579 -23.43 -52.22 30.47
CA GLY A 579 -24.83 -52.51 30.12
C GLY A 579 -25.81 -52.41 31.28
N ILE A 580 -25.43 -51.77 32.40
CA ILE A 580 -26.26 -51.70 33.61
C ILE A 580 -27.06 -50.39 33.72
N ALA A 581 -26.45 -49.26 33.39
CA ALA A 581 -27.06 -47.94 33.55
C ALA A 581 -26.44 -46.93 32.56
N GLY A 582 -27.03 -45.73 32.50
CA GLY A 582 -26.42 -44.57 31.86
C GLY A 582 -25.34 -43.93 32.72
N TRP A 583 -24.33 -43.34 32.09
CA TRP A 583 -23.17 -42.73 32.75
C TRP A 583 -22.80 -41.41 32.10
N ILE A 584 -22.25 -40.49 32.90
CA ILE A 584 -21.60 -39.28 32.40
C ILE A 584 -20.09 -39.47 32.56
N LEU A 585 -19.36 -39.35 31.46
CA LEU A 585 -17.89 -39.35 31.43
C LEU A 585 -17.40 -37.92 31.49
N GLU A 586 -16.63 -37.59 32.52
CA GLU A 586 -15.91 -36.33 32.65
C GLU A 586 -14.42 -36.56 32.40
N VAL A 587 -13.82 -35.76 31.52
CA VAL A 587 -12.37 -35.81 31.26
C VAL A 587 -11.67 -34.71 32.08
N LYS A 588 -10.70 -35.08 32.93
CA LYS A 588 -9.99 -34.17 33.84
C LYS A 588 -8.54 -33.95 33.39
N SER A 589 -7.96 -32.85 33.86
CA SER A 589 -6.58 -32.47 33.55
C SER A 589 -5.57 -33.49 34.09
N ASN A 590 -4.44 -33.61 33.39
CA ASN A 590 -3.29 -34.40 33.80
C ASN A 590 -2.05 -33.84 33.06
N THR A 591 -0.88 -34.42 33.32
CA THR A 591 0.39 -34.15 32.61
C THR A 591 0.27 -34.44 31.10
N PRO A 592 1.03 -33.75 30.24
CA PRO A 592 1.03 -34.00 28.80
C PRO A 592 1.26 -35.48 28.47
N GLY A 593 0.45 -36.03 27.57
CA GLY A 593 0.50 -37.45 27.20
C GLY A 593 -0.24 -38.40 28.15
N ASN A 594 -0.81 -37.90 29.25
CA ASN A 594 -1.66 -38.63 30.18
C ASN A 594 -3.03 -37.96 30.32
N THR A 595 -4.04 -38.70 30.78
CA THR A 595 -5.41 -38.21 30.94
C THR A 595 -6.07 -38.90 32.13
N THR A 596 -6.85 -38.13 32.89
CA THR A 596 -7.69 -38.64 33.98
C THR A 596 -9.14 -38.65 33.51
N GLN A 597 -9.87 -39.73 33.76
CA GLN A 597 -11.29 -39.85 33.42
C GLN A 597 -12.10 -40.26 34.64
N VAL A 598 -13.27 -39.64 34.79
CA VAL A 598 -14.24 -39.91 35.86
C VAL A 598 -15.56 -40.33 35.20
N LEU A 599 -16.05 -41.53 35.51
CA LEU A 599 -17.37 -42.02 35.11
C LEU A 599 -18.33 -41.88 36.29
N ARG A 600 -19.36 -41.04 36.18
CA ARG A 600 -20.42 -40.92 37.19
C ARG A 600 -21.68 -41.63 36.73
N ARG A 601 -22.25 -42.46 37.60
CA ARG A 601 -23.51 -43.14 37.32
C ARG A 601 -24.64 -42.13 37.34
N ASN A 602 -25.53 -42.21 36.35
CA ASN A 602 -26.78 -41.47 36.40
C ASN A 602 -27.83 -42.30 37.17
N ASN A 603 -27.94 -42.06 38.47
CA ASN A 603 -28.77 -42.82 39.41
C ASN A 603 -29.87 -41.94 40.01
N PHE A 604 -31.12 -42.43 40.02
CA PHE A 604 -32.25 -41.79 40.69
C PHE A 604 -32.62 -42.51 42.00
N PRO A 605 -32.92 -43.83 42.03
CA PRO A 605 -33.31 -44.52 43.27
C PRO A 605 -32.15 -45.23 43.99
N SER A 606 -31.01 -45.44 43.33
CA SER A 606 -29.90 -46.25 43.85
C SER A 606 -28.78 -45.37 44.42
N ALA A 607 -27.88 -45.94 45.21
CA ALA A 607 -26.67 -45.26 45.68
C ALA A 607 -25.83 -44.69 44.52
N HIS A 608 -25.23 -43.51 44.74
CA HIS A 608 -24.36 -42.89 43.75
C HIS A 608 -23.03 -43.65 43.65
N GLN A 609 -22.54 -43.81 42.43
CA GLN A 609 -21.27 -44.47 42.14
C GLN A 609 -20.48 -43.62 41.14
N PHE A 610 -19.18 -43.46 41.38
CA PHE A 610 -18.28 -42.94 40.36
C PHE A 610 -16.98 -43.73 40.29
N LEU A 611 -16.42 -43.86 39.10
CA LEU A 611 -15.15 -44.53 38.87
C LEU A 611 -14.12 -43.55 38.33
N VAL A 612 -12.87 -43.69 38.75
CA VAL A 612 -11.75 -42.85 38.29
C VAL A 612 -10.66 -43.73 37.69
N ARG A 613 -10.09 -43.30 36.57
CA ARG A 613 -8.86 -43.90 36.01
C ARG A 613 -7.89 -42.84 35.50
N ASN A 614 -6.61 -43.19 35.49
CA ASN A 614 -5.54 -42.44 34.84
C ASN A 614 -4.92 -43.31 33.74
N PHE A 615 -4.71 -42.78 32.54
CA PHE A 615 -4.09 -43.54 31.45
C PHE A 615 -3.26 -42.64 30.53
N GLY A 616 -2.25 -43.20 29.87
CA GLY A 616 -1.43 -42.48 28.91
C GLY A 616 -0.07 -43.12 28.69
N THR A 617 0.90 -42.31 28.29
CA THR A 617 2.29 -42.74 28.09
C THR A 617 2.98 -43.18 29.38
N GLY A 618 2.56 -42.66 30.53
CA GLY A 618 3.03 -43.08 31.85
C GLY A 618 2.46 -44.42 32.33
N GLY A 619 1.57 -45.05 31.57
CA GLY A 619 0.94 -46.33 31.89
C GLY A 619 -0.59 -46.27 31.79
N VAL A 620 -1.22 -47.45 31.79
CA VAL A 620 -2.68 -47.60 31.74
C VAL A 620 -3.18 -48.07 33.10
N GLY A 621 -3.68 -47.16 33.92
CA GLY A 621 -4.25 -47.46 35.22
C GLY A 621 -5.62 -48.13 35.13
N LYS A 622 -5.95 -48.96 36.14
CA LYS A 622 -7.27 -49.57 36.29
C LYS A 622 -8.28 -48.56 36.83
N TRP A 623 -9.57 -48.88 36.73
CA TRP A 623 -10.65 -48.10 37.32
C TRP A 623 -10.73 -48.34 38.83
N SER A 624 -10.84 -47.26 39.61
CA SER A 624 -11.10 -47.28 41.05
C SER A 624 -12.53 -46.82 41.32
N LEU A 625 -13.32 -47.65 42.00
CA LEU A 625 -14.73 -47.37 42.35
C LEU A 625 -14.83 -46.57 43.64
N PHE A 626 -15.72 -45.59 43.64
CA PHE A 626 -16.19 -44.86 44.81
C PHE A 626 -17.72 -45.00 44.89
N GLU A 627 -18.21 -45.48 46.03
CA GLU A 627 -19.62 -45.77 46.25
C GLU A 627 -20.15 -44.96 47.43
N GLY A 628 -21.26 -44.25 47.20
CA GLY A 628 -21.97 -43.51 48.23
C GLY A 628 -22.86 -44.40 49.07
N LYS A 629 -23.23 -43.93 50.27
CA LYS A 629 -24.30 -44.51 51.08
C LYS A 629 -25.54 -43.65 50.91
N VAL A 630 -26.70 -44.27 50.67
CA VAL A 630 -27.97 -43.56 50.66
C VAL A 630 -28.24 -43.06 52.07
N VAL A 631 -28.52 -41.76 52.19
CA VAL A 631 -28.92 -41.09 53.42
C VAL A 631 -30.18 -40.29 53.09
N GLU A 632 -31.13 -40.23 54.03
CA GLU A 632 -32.41 -39.52 53.89
C GLU A 632 -32.30 -38.06 54.35
#